data_AF-A0A3D5B851-F1
#
_entry.id   AF-A0A3D5B851-F1
#
_cell.length_a   1.000
_cell.length_b   1.000
_cell.length_c   1.000
_cell.angle_alpha   90.00
_cell.angle_beta   90.00
_cell.angle_gamma   90.00
#
_symmetry.space_group_name_H-M   'P 1'
#
loop_
_entity.id
_entity.type
_entity.pdbx_description
1 polymer ?
#
loop_
_entity_poly.entity_id
_entity_poly.type
_entity_poly.pdbx_seq_one_letter_code
_entity_poly.pdbx_strand_id
1 'polypeptide(L)'
;MADKSKLQPNWSLLMPAILLVIECIALIALHQLGYTIPQNLRYVFLALGIFLLFRIFRLLTATLRVKNALRQLKSVDKLVESGQLMTAIKEWKKLLLSLPEDKYLEILNSVEKVYEKEEMLDAVKETKMVQAESIEFFEAISAANNEKLISRQDWQNKAIALRNMIRDLPEEKEKQASASD
;
A
#
# COMPACT_ATOMS: atom_id res chain seq x y z
N MET A 1 11.99 8.83 -24.33
CA MET A 1 12.10 9.56 -23.04
C MET A 1 10.99 10.59 -23.02
N ALA A 2 9.96 10.39 -22.20
CA ALA A 2 8.88 11.35 -22.02
C ALA A 2 8.78 11.66 -20.53
N ASP A 3 9.36 12.80 -20.15
CA ASP A 3 9.21 13.40 -18.84
C ASP A 3 7.76 13.85 -18.68
N LYS A 4 7.00 13.13 -17.84
CA LYS A 4 5.63 13.47 -17.45
C LYS A 4 5.57 13.56 -15.94
N SER A 5 6.27 14.53 -15.35
CA SER A 5 5.97 15.02 -14.01
C SER A 5 4.65 15.83 -13.97
N LYS A 6 3.57 15.28 -14.52
CA LYS A 6 2.23 15.78 -14.20
C LYS A 6 1.93 15.23 -12.81
N LEU A 7 1.91 16.10 -11.79
CA LEU A 7 1.20 15.80 -10.55
C LEU A 7 -0.22 15.41 -10.96
N GLN A 8 -0.50 14.11 -11.07
CA GLN A 8 -1.86 13.66 -11.29
C GLN A 8 -2.62 14.06 -10.03
N PRO A 9 -3.59 14.99 -10.12
CA PRO A 9 -4.36 15.38 -8.96
C PRO A 9 -5.00 14.13 -8.40
N ASN A 10 -4.82 13.86 -7.10
CA ASN A 10 -5.42 12.68 -6.48
C ASN A 10 -6.95 12.90 -6.43
N TRP A 11 -7.61 12.57 -7.53
CA TRP A 11 -9.04 12.81 -7.76
C TRP A 11 -9.90 12.13 -6.70
N SER A 12 -9.40 11.00 -6.17
CA SER A 12 -9.99 10.26 -5.05
C SER A 12 -10.05 11.07 -3.75
N LEU A 13 -9.15 12.04 -3.55
CA LEU A 13 -9.17 12.98 -2.42
C LEU A 13 -9.89 14.29 -2.75
N LEU A 14 -9.67 14.82 -3.96
CA LEU A 14 -10.23 16.09 -4.39
C LEU A 14 -11.75 16.05 -4.50
N MET A 15 -12.32 14.98 -5.07
CA MET A 15 -13.77 14.86 -5.23
C MET A 15 -14.52 14.92 -3.89
N PRO A 16 -14.22 14.10 -2.87
CA PRO A 16 -14.92 14.20 -1.59
C PRO A 16 -14.65 15.53 -0.86
N ALA A 17 -13.46 16.12 -1.01
CA ALA A 17 -13.17 17.43 -0.42
C ALA A 17 -14.00 18.55 -1.07
N ILE A 18 -14.08 18.58 -2.41
CA ILE A 18 -14.88 19.56 -3.15
C ILE A 18 -16.38 19.39 -2.83
N LEU A 19 -16.87 18.15 -2.80
CA LEU A 19 -18.26 17.85 -2.41
C LEU A 19 -18.58 18.37 -1.01
N LEU A 20 -17.66 18.22 -0.06
CA LEU A 20 -17.83 18.71 1.31
C LEU A 20 -17.88 20.25 1.36
N VAL A 21 -17.05 20.92 0.54
CA VAL A 21 -17.10 22.39 0.41
C VAL A 21 -18.42 22.85 -0.20
N ILE A 22 -18.89 22.18 -1.26
CA ILE A 22 -20.18 22.49 -1.90
C ILE A 22 -21.33 22.29 -0.90
N GLU A 23 -21.30 21.22 -0.12
CA GLU A 23 -22.27 20.94 0.94
C GLU A 23 -22.30 22.06 1.99
N CYS A 24 -21.14 22.52 2.46
CA CYS A 24 -21.06 23.65 3.39
C CYS A 24 -21.65 24.94 2.78
N ILE A 25 -21.31 25.26 1.53
CA ILE A 25 -21.83 26.44 0.83
C ILE A 25 -23.35 26.35 0.68
N ALA A 26 -23.88 25.19 0.30
CA ALA A 26 -25.31 24.97 0.15
C ALA A 26 -26.07 25.17 1.47
N LEU A 27 -25.55 24.63 2.58
CA LEU A 27 -26.14 24.80 3.91
C LEU A 27 -26.12 26.27 4.37
N ILE A 28 -25.01 26.98 4.13
CA ILE A 28 -24.89 28.42 4.46
C ILE A 28 -25.88 29.23 3.62
N ALA A 29 -25.96 28.97 2.31
CA ALA A 29 -26.87 29.69 1.40
C ALA A 29 -28.35 29.45 1.77
N LEU A 30 -28.74 28.20 2.02
CA LEU A 30 -30.11 27.85 2.46
C LEU A 30 -30.47 28.53 3.78
N HIS A 31 -29.51 28.62 4.71
CA HIS A 31 -29.71 29.32 5.98
C HIS A 31 -29.87 30.83 5.80
N GLN A 32 -29.01 31.46 4.98
CA GLN A 32 -29.05 32.91 4.71
C GLN A 32 -30.32 33.34 3.94
N LEU A 33 -30.84 32.49 3.06
CA LEU A 33 -32.08 32.72 2.32
C LEU A 33 -33.35 32.52 3.16
N GLY A 34 -33.22 32.14 4.44
CA GLY A 34 -34.35 31.93 5.34
C GLY A 34 -35.19 30.68 5.05
N TYR A 35 -34.67 29.76 4.23
CA TYR A 35 -35.36 28.51 3.93
C TYR A 35 -35.27 27.55 5.12
N THR A 36 -36.43 27.08 5.59
CA THR A 36 -36.51 26.01 6.59
C THR A 36 -36.19 24.68 5.93
N ILE A 37 -34.99 24.16 6.19
CA ILE A 37 -34.55 22.86 5.67
C ILE A 37 -35.44 21.78 6.28
N PRO A 38 -36.17 20.97 5.48
CA PRO A 38 -36.99 19.89 6.01
C PRO A 38 -36.12 18.87 6.74
N GLN A 39 -36.65 18.31 7.83
CA GLN A 39 -35.90 17.45 8.75
C GLN A 39 -35.20 16.27 8.06
N ASN A 40 -35.86 15.66 7.07
CA ASN A 40 -35.28 14.57 6.26
C ASN A 40 -34.03 15.02 5.51
N LEU A 41 -34.07 16.20 4.88
CA LEU A 41 -32.96 16.73 4.10
C LEU A 41 -31.78 17.12 5.00
N ARG A 42 -32.06 17.59 6.23
CA ARG A 42 -31.05 17.85 7.25
C ARG A 42 -30.29 16.58 7.64
N TYR A 43 -30.98 15.45 7.80
CA TYR A 43 -30.33 14.17 8.08
C TYR A 43 -29.52 13.65 6.89
N VAL A 44 -30.00 13.87 5.66
CA VAL A 44 -29.24 13.51 4.44
C VAL A 44 -27.91 14.28 4.38
N PHE A 45 -27.92 15.59 4.58
CA PHE A 45 -26.68 16.39 4.65
C PHE A 45 -25.78 15.92 5.81
N LEU A 46 -26.33 15.69 7.00
CA LEU A 46 -25.53 15.16 8.12
C LEU A 46 -24.83 13.82 7.76
N ALA A 47 -25.57 12.89 7.17
CA ALA A 47 -25.04 11.59 6.76
C ALA A 47 -24.01 11.72 5.63
N LEU A 48 -24.25 12.60 4.65
CA LEU A 48 -23.33 12.88 3.55
C LEU A 48 -22.01 13.47 4.07
N GLY A 49 -22.08 14.49 4.93
CA GLY A 49 -20.90 15.09 5.55
C GLY A 49 -20.07 14.08 6.35
N ILE A 50 -20.70 13.24 7.18
CA ILE A 50 -20.02 12.16 7.91
C ILE A 50 -19.34 11.18 6.93
N PHE A 51 -20.05 10.78 5.87
CA PHE A 51 -19.52 9.86 4.85
C PHE A 51 -18.32 10.45 4.10
N LEU A 52 -18.37 11.74 3.74
CA LEU A 52 -17.27 12.44 3.06
C LEU A 52 -16.06 12.59 3.98
N LEU A 53 -16.27 12.96 5.24
CA LEU A 53 -15.20 13.00 6.26
C LEU A 53 -14.55 11.63 6.44
N PHE A 54 -15.35 10.57 6.53
CA PHE A 54 -14.83 9.20 6.65
C PHE A 54 -13.98 8.81 5.43
N ARG A 55 -14.42 9.15 4.21
CA ARG A 55 -13.66 8.93 2.96
C ARG A 55 -12.31 9.65 3.00
N ILE A 56 -12.29 10.92 3.37
CA ILE A 56 -11.07 11.73 3.47
C ILE A 56 -10.12 11.14 4.51
N PHE A 57 -10.63 10.82 5.70
CA PHE A 57 -9.83 10.25 6.78
C PHE A 57 -9.20 8.91 6.41
N ARG A 58 -9.98 8.02 5.77
CA ARG A 58 -9.49 6.72 5.28
C ARG A 58 -8.36 6.88 4.26
N LEU A 59 -8.47 7.84 3.34
CA LEU A 59 -7.43 8.08 2.34
C LEU A 59 -6.18 8.73 2.95
N LEU A 60 -6.36 9.64 3.90
CA LEU A 60 -5.26 10.29 4.61
C LEU A 60 -4.45 9.29 5.43
N THR A 61 -5.13 8.41 6.19
CA THR A 61 -4.48 7.36 6.98
C THR A 61 -3.70 6.38 6.10
N ALA A 62 -4.24 5.96 4.94
CA ALA A 62 -3.51 5.13 3.98
C ALA A 62 -2.25 5.84 3.46
N THR A 63 -2.36 7.11 3.09
CA THR A 63 -1.23 7.91 2.58
C THR A 63 -0.15 8.10 3.65
N LEU A 64 -0.56 8.37 4.90
CA LEU A 64 0.36 8.53 6.03
C LEU A 64 1.09 7.22 6.33
N ARG A 65 0.40 6.08 6.27
CA ARG A 65 1.02 4.75 6.46
C ARG A 65 2.13 4.51 5.44
N VAL A 66 1.86 4.77 4.16
CA VAL A 66 2.86 4.64 3.08
C VAL A 66 4.04 5.59 3.31
N LYS A 67 3.77 6.87 3.62
CA LYS A 67 4.84 7.85 3.90
C LYS A 67 5.71 7.43 5.09
N ASN A 68 5.10 6.86 6.14
CA ASN A 68 5.84 6.40 7.30
C ASN A 68 6.69 5.16 6.96
N ALA A 69 6.15 4.22 6.17
CA ALA A 69 6.90 3.06 5.68
C ALA A 69 8.11 3.47 4.83
N LEU A 70 7.93 4.46 3.94
CA LEU A 70 9.02 5.03 3.13
C LEU A 70 10.08 5.76 3.98
N ARG A 71 9.69 6.39 5.09
CA ARG A 71 10.65 6.98 6.04
C ARG A 71 11.43 5.91 6.79
N GLN A 72 10.76 4.85 7.22
CA GLN A 72 11.40 3.71 7.89
C GLN A 72 12.35 2.96 6.95
N LEU A 73 12.09 2.95 5.64
CA LEU A 73 13.00 2.41 4.64
C LEU A 73 14.42 3.01 4.77
N LYS A 74 14.53 4.32 4.94
CA LYS A 74 15.81 5.02 5.12
C LYS A 74 16.55 4.60 6.39
N SER A 75 15.84 4.20 7.44
CA SER A 75 16.49 3.64 8.64
C SER A 75 16.95 2.21 8.40
N VAL A 76 16.27 1.44 7.55
CA VAL A 76 16.73 0.10 7.17
C VAL A 76 17.95 0.15 6.26
N ASP A 77 18.02 1.12 5.34
CA ASP A 77 19.22 1.33 4.51
C ASP A 77 20.48 1.57 5.36
N LYS A 78 20.34 2.29 6.48
CA LYS A 78 21.43 2.46 7.47
C LYS A 78 21.84 1.17 8.16
N LEU A 79 20.93 0.20 8.32
CA LEU A 79 21.25 -1.13 8.87
C LEU A 79 22.06 -1.96 7.88
N VAL A 80 21.81 -1.77 6.58
CA VAL A 80 22.62 -2.40 5.52
C VAL A 80 24.02 -1.81 5.50
N GLU A 81 24.13 -0.47 5.60
CA GLU A 81 25.43 0.23 5.68
C GLU A 81 26.23 -0.14 6.93
N SER A 82 25.56 -0.43 8.06
CA SER A 82 26.21 -0.88 9.30
C SER A 82 26.57 -2.37 9.31
N GLY A 83 26.28 -3.11 8.24
CA GLY A 83 26.57 -4.54 8.11
C GLY A 83 25.57 -5.47 8.81
N GLN A 84 24.48 -4.94 9.36
CA GLN A 84 23.43 -5.73 10.01
C GLN A 84 22.41 -6.26 8.98
N LEU A 85 22.92 -7.03 8.02
CA LEU A 85 22.18 -7.47 6.83
C LEU A 85 20.91 -8.26 7.15
N MET A 86 20.97 -9.22 8.09
CA MET A 86 19.80 -10.03 8.48
C MET A 86 18.74 -9.21 9.24
N THR A 87 19.18 -8.28 10.08
CA THR A 87 18.28 -7.34 10.76
C THR A 87 17.58 -6.42 9.76
N ALA A 88 18.28 -6.00 8.71
CA ALA A 88 17.71 -5.22 7.62
C ALA A 88 16.62 -6.00 6.87
N ILE A 89 16.85 -7.28 6.55
CA ILE A 89 15.84 -8.16 5.92
C ILE A 89 14.58 -8.25 6.78
N LYS A 90 14.73 -8.45 8.09
CA LYS A 90 13.59 -8.55 9.00
C LYS A 90 12.74 -7.30 9.02
N GLU A 91 13.37 -6.12 9.00
CA GLU A 91 12.65 -4.85 8.94
C GLU A 91 12.04 -4.60 7.55
N TRP A 92 12.74 -4.93 6.47
CA TRP A 92 12.19 -4.89 5.11
C TRP A 92 10.95 -5.77 4.94
N LYS A 93 10.95 -6.99 5.47
CA LYS A 93 9.77 -7.89 5.45
C LYS A 93 8.54 -7.27 6.09
N LYS A 94 8.70 -6.58 7.22
CA LYS A 94 7.59 -5.86 7.87
C LYS A 94 7.07 -4.71 7.03
N LEU A 95 7.98 -4.00 6.36
CA LEU A 95 7.67 -2.82 5.56
C LEU A 95 7.01 -3.18 4.22
N LEU A 96 7.42 -4.28 3.59
CA LEU A 96 6.92 -4.73 2.28
C LEU A 96 5.39 -4.69 2.19
N LEU A 97 4.66 -5.15 3.23
CA LEU A 97 3.20 -5.17 3.24
C LEU A 97 2.52 -3.79 3.20
N SER A 98 3.27 -2.71 3.41
CA SER A 98 2.77 -1.33 3.43
C SER A 98 3.30 -0.47 2.29
N LEU A 99 4.14 -1.02 1.42
CA LEU A 99 4.78 -0.29 0.33
C LEU A 99 3.94 -0.33 -0.95
N PRO A 100 4.01 0.72 -1.79
CA PRO A 100 3.48 0.68 -3.14
C PRO A 100 4.32 -0.26 -4.02
N GLU A 101 3.72 -0.78 -5.10
CA GLU A 101 4.31 -1.74 -6.04
C GLU A 101 5.77 -1.42 -6.42
N ASP A 102 6.04 -0.22 -6.92
CA ASP A 102 7.39 0.17 -7.36
C ASP A 102 8.45 -0.05 -6.26
N LYS A 103 8.11 0.36 -5.03
CA LYS A 103 9.00 0.26 -3.86
C LYS A 103 9.02 -1.14 -3.28
N TYR A 104 7.92 -1.86 -3.40
CA TYR A 104 7.85 -3.26 -3.02
C TYR A 104 8.83 -4.10 -3.83
N LEU A 105 8.83 -3.97 -5.16
CA LEU A 105 9.73 -4.71 -6.06
C LEU A 105 11.19 -4.30 -5.90
N GLU A 106 11.45 -3.00 -5.66
CA GLU A 106 12.80 -2.50 -5.37
C GLU A 106 13.38 -3.10 -4.09
N ILE A 107 12.57 -3.24 -3.03
CA ILE A 107 13.00 -3.87 -1.78
C ILE A 107 13.22 -5.37 -1.96
N LEU A 108 12.37 -6.09 -2.70
CA LEU A 108 12.61 -7.51 -2.96
C LEU A 108 13.94 -7.76 -3.69
N ASN A 109 14.27 -6.94 -4.68
CA ASN A 109 15.58 -6.99 -5.35
C ASN A 109 16.74 -6.68 -4.37
N SER A 110 16.51 -5.76 -3.43
CA SER A 110 17.52 -5.45 -2.40
C SER A 110 17.72 -6.62 -1.42
N VAL A 111 16.64 -7.32 -1.05
CA VAL A 111 16.67 -8.55 -0.25
C VAL A 111 17.41 -9.67 -0.99
N GLU A 112 17.11 -9.87 -2.29
CA GLU A 112 17.80 -10.84 -3.14
C GLU A 112 19.32 -10.62 -3.14
N LYS A 113 19.76 -9.38 -3.36
CA LYS A 113 21.19 -9.02 -3.35
C LYS A 113 21.86 -9.27 -2.00
N VAL A 114 21.13 -9.10 -0.90
CA VAL A 114 21.66 -9.43 0.44
C VAL A 114 21.81 -10.94 0.59
N TYR A 115 20.82 -11.73 0.16
CA TYR A 115 20.94 -13.19 0.16
C TYR A 115 22.05 -13.71 -0.75
N GLU A 116 22.27 -13.10 -1.93
CA GLU A 116 23.40 -13.43 -2.81
C GLU A 116 24.74 -13.17 -2.13
N LYS A 117 24.89 -12.01 -1.46
CA LYS A 117 26.12 -11.67 -0.70
C LYS A 117 26.38 -12.62 0.47
N GLU A 118 25.33 -13.18 1.03
CA GLU A 118 25.39 -14.09 2.17
C GLU A 118 25.43 -15.57 1.74
N GLU A 119 25.54 -15.83 0.43
CA GLU A 119 25.62 -17.15 -0.21
C GLU A 119 24.40 -18.06 0.05
N MET A 120 23.24 -17.46 0.34
CA MET A 120 21.99 -18.16 0.63
C MET A 120 21.21 -18.47 -0.66
N LEU A 121 21.73 -19.38 -1.49
CA LEU A 121 21.21 -19.66 -2.84
C LEU A 121 19.72 -20.05 -2.87
N ASP A 122 19.22 -20.77 -1.85
CA ASP A 122 17.80 -21.12 -1.79
C ASP A 122 16.93 -19.93 -1.41
N ALA A 123 17.43 -19.00 -0.58
CA ALA A 123 16.73 -17.75 -0.28
C ALA A 123 16.60 -16.86 -1.52
N VAL A 124 17.63 -16.86 -2.38
CA VAL A 124 17.61 -16.17 -3.67
C VAL A 124 16.52 -16.74 -4.58
N LYS A 125 16.39 -18.08 -4.68
CA LYS A 125 15.33 -18.72 -5.47
C LYS A 125 13.94 -18.38 -4.92
N GLU A 126 13.74 -18.46 -3.60
CA GLU A 126 12.48 -18.11 -2.97
C GLU A 126 12.12 -16.64 -3.19
N THR A 127 13.10 -15.73 -3.07
CA THR A 127 12.87 -14.29 -3.31
C THR A 127 12.47 -14.02 -4.77
N LYS A 128 13.09 -14.71 -5.74
CA LYS A 128 12.70 -14.62 -7.16
C LYS A 128 11.29 -15.13 -7.41
N MET A 129 10.89 -16.21 -6.73
CA MET A 129 9.53 -16.75 -6.80
C MET A 129 8.52 -15.74 -6.25
N VAL A 130 8.80 -15.16 -5.08
CA VAL A 130 7.98 -14.09 -4.49
C VAL A 130 7.86 -12.91 -5.44
N GLN A 131 8.96 -12.49 -6.08
CA GLN A 131 8.96 -11.37 -7.01
C GLN A 131 8.09 -11.66 -8.24
N ALA A 132 8.20 -12.85 -8.84
CA ALA A 132 7.38 -13.24 -9.99
C ALA A 132 5.87 -13.27 -9.63
N GLU A 133 5.53 -13.90 -8.51
CA GLU A 133 4.14 -13.97 -8.01
C GLU A 133 3.58 -12.57 -7.70
N SER A 134 4.42 -11.68 -7.18
CA SER A 134 4.06 -10.29 -6.88
C SER A 134 3.78 -9.49 -8.15
N ILE A 135 4.62 -9.63 -9.17
CA ILE A 135 4.41 -8.97 -10.47
C ILE A 135 3.08 -9.44 -11.08
N GLU A 136 2.83 -10.76 -11.12
CA GLU A 136 1.57 -11.29 -11.66
C GLU A 136 0.36 -10.76 -10.87
N PHE A 137 0.49 -10.67 -9.54
CA PHE A 137 -0.54 -10.12 -8.68
C PHE A 137 -0.82 -8.64 -8.98
N PHE A 138 0.21 -7.80 -9.08
CA PHE A 138 0.04 -6.37 -9.37
C PHE A 138 -0.47 -6.13 -10.79
N GLU A 139 0.02 -6.88 -11.78
CA GLU A 139 -0.48 -6.86 -13.15
C GLU A 139 -1.96 -7.22 -13.18
N ALA A 140 -2.37 -8.27 -12.46
CA ALA A 140 -3.78 -8.65 -12.37
C ALA A 140 -4.63 -7.55 -11.67
N ILE A 141 -4.09 -6.80 -10.71
CA ILE A 141 -4.80 -5.67 -10.08
C ILE A 141 -5.01 -4.56 -11.12
N SER A 142 -3.96 -4.27 -11.88
CA SER A 142 -4.02 -3.27 -12.94
C SER A 142 -5.02 -3.65 -14.05
N ALA A 143 -5.12 -4.95 -14.38
CA ALA A 143 -6.03 -5.50 -15.37
C ALA A 143 -7.48 -5.65 -14.88
N ALA A 144 -7.69 -5.89 -13.59
CA ALA A 144 -9.02 -5.93 -12.98
C ALA A 144 -9.69 -4.55 -12.97
N ASN A 145 -8.91 -3.47 -12.92
CA ASN A 145 -9.44 -2.12 -13.17
C ASN A 145 -9.92 -1.94 -14.62
N ASN A 146 -9.53 -2.82 -15.55
CA ASN A 146 -9.81 -2.68 -16.97
C ASN A 146 -10.88 -3.61 -17.54
N GLU A 147 -11.17 -4.81 -17.00
CA GLU A 147 -12.34 -5.65 -17.43
C GLU A 147 -12.47 -7.05 -16.77
N LYS A 148 -11.46 -7.55 -16.05
CA LYS A 148 -11.48 -8.94 -15.56
C LYS A 148 -12.13 -9.06 -14.17
N LEU A 149 -13.33 -9.64 -14.12
CA LEU A 149 -14.06 -9.98 -12.88
C LEU A 149 -13.37 -11.15 -12.14
N ILE A 150 -12.22 -10.89 -11.53
CA ILE A 150 -11.64 -11.79 -10.54
C ILE A 150 -12.48 -11.65 -9.26
N SER A 151 -12.90 -12.78 -8.67
CA SER A 151 -13.68 -12.76 -7.43
C SER A 151 -12.91 -12.04 -6.32
N ARG A 152 -13.61 -11.27 -5.50
CA ARG A 152 -13.04 -10.60 -4.32
C ARG A 152 -12.35 -11.61 -3.38
N GLN A 153 -12.83 -12.85 -3.36
CA GLN A 153 -12.25 -13.91 -2.54
C GLN A 153 -10.93 -14.43 -3.09
N ASP A 154 -10.82 -14.58 -4.41
CA ASP A 154 -9.57 -14.97 -5.07
C ASP A 154 -8.48 -13.91 -4.85
N TRP A 155 -8.87 -12.64 -4.87
CA TRP A 155 -7.99 -11.52 -4.52
C TRP A 155 -7.45 -11.60 -3.09
N GLN A 156 -8.33 -11.91 -2.14
CA GLN A 156 -7.93 -12.07 -0.75
C GLN A 156 -7.00 -13.26 -0.56
N ASN A 157 -7.30 -14.38 -1.23
CA ASN A 157 -6.47 -15.58 -1.18
C ASN A 157 -5.07 -15.33 -1.76
N LYS A 158 -4.96 -14.71 -2.94
CA LYS A 158 -3.67 -14.34 -3.54
C LYS A 158 -2.87 -13.38 -2.64
N ALA A 159 -3.52 -12.37 -2.05
CA ALA A 159 -2.86 -11.44 -1.14
C ALA A 159 -2.35 -12.12 0.15
N ILE A 160 -3.12 -13.07 0.69
CA ILE A 160 -2.70 -13.87 1.86
C ILE A 160 -1.53 -14.79 1.49
N ALA A 161 -1.59 -15.44 0.32
CA ALA A 161 -0.52 -16.28 -0.17
C ALA A 161 0.79 -15.51 -0.29
N LEU A 162 0.78 -14.35 -0.95
CA LEU A 162 1.95 -13.46 -1.04
C LEU A 162 2.48 -13.03 0.33
N ARG A 163 1.58 -12.67 1.26
CA ARG A 163 1.97 -12.32 2.62
C ARG A 163 2.67 -13.47 3.33
N ASN A 164 2.18 -14.70 3.15
CA ASN A 164 2.81 -15.88 3.73
C ASN A 164 4.17 -16.14 3.10
N MET A 165 4.30 -16.09 1.77
CA MET A 165 5.58 -16.27 1.10
C MET A 165 6.63 -15.25 1.57
N ILE A 166 6.28 -13.97 1.69
CA ILE A 166 7.18 -12.96 2.26
C ILE A 166 7.57 -13.32 3.69
N ARG A 167 6.60 -13.71 4.53
CA ARG A 167 6.84 -14.07 5.93
C ARG A 167 7.75 -15.29 6.06
N ASP A 168 7.68 -16.22 5.11
CA ASP A 168 8.42 -17.47 5.16
C ASP A 168 9.87 -17.31 4.66
N LEU A 169 10.20 -16.18 3.99
CA LEU A 169 11.58 -15.84 3.63
C LEU A 169 12.53 -15.89 4.86
N PRO A 170 13.75 -16.44 4.73
CA PRO A 170 14.63 -16.69 5.86
C PRO A 170 15.15 -15.39 6.49
N GLU A 171 15.02 -15.27 7.82
CA GLU A 171 15.49 -14.09 8.58
C GLU A 171 16.88 -14.30 9.22
N GLU A 172 17.38 -15.52 9.23
CA GLU A 172 18.61 -15.96 9.90
C GLU A 172 19.27 -17.04 9.04
N LYS A 173 20.61 -17.06 8.98
CA LYS A 173 21.37 -18.09 8.23
C LYS A 173 21.07 -19.51 8.73
N GLU A 174 20.87 -19.67 10.03
CA GLU A 174 20.69 -20.99 10.68
C GLU A 174 19.38 -21.69 10.26
N LYS A 175 18.33 -20.94 9.88
CA LYS A 175 17.05 -21.54 9.46
C LYS A 175 17.12 -22.32 8.15
N GLN A 176 18.13 -22.08 7.32
CA GLN A 176 18.35 -22.88 6.10
C GLN A 176 19.14 -24.17 6.37
N ALA A 177 20.06 -24.14 7.34
CA ALA A 177 20.80 -25.33 7.73
C ALA A 177 19.88 -26.41 8.31
N SER A 178 18.87 -26.03 9.09
CA SER A 178 17.89 -26.96 9.68
C SER A 178 16.84 -27.53 8.71
N ALA A 179 16.73 -26.98 7.50
CA ALA A 179 15.79 -27.47 6.48
C ALA A 179 16.43 -28.46 5.49
N SER A 180 17.74 -28.69 5.63
CA SER A 180 18.55 -29.55 4.75
C SER A 180 19.05 -30.83 5.43
N ASP A 181 18.61 -31.12 6.66
CA ASP A 181 18.87 -32.37 7.40
C ASP A 181 17.62 -33.29 7.43
#